data_AF-A0A2Z5UJC9-F1
#
_entry.id   AF-A0A2Z5UJC9-F1
#
_cell.length_a   1.000
_cell.length_b   1.000
_cell.length_c   1.000
_cell.angle_alpha   90.00
_cell.angle_beta   90.00
_cell.angle_gamma   90.00
#
_symmetry.space_group_name_H-M   'P 1'
#
loop_
_entity.id
_entity.type
_entity.pdbx_description
1 polymer ?
#
loop_
_entity_poly.entity_id
_entity_poly.type
_entity_poly.pdbx_seq_one_letter_code
_entity_poly.pdbx_strand_id
1 'polypeptide(L)'
;MNKQTTLNVRIGGALSDFVATNVGDDGSYENVSEYVRDLIRRDKERAEAEQFARLKAELQRAFAAPDSDFVPLDADAVIGRARRN
;
A
#
# COMPACT_ATOMS: atom_id res chain seq x y z
N MET A 1 -10.77 -11.39 15.63
CA MET A 1 -9.73 -12.39 15.93
C MET A 1 -8.42 -11.92 15.31
N ASN A 2 -7.36 -11.77 16.10
CA ASN A 2 -6.05 -11.39 15.58
C ASN A 2 -5.40 -12.62 14.96
N LYS A 3 -5.36 -12.73 13.62
CA LYS A 3 -4.79 -13.89 12.93
C LYS A 3 -3.26 -13.77 12.93
N GLN A 4 -2.60 -14.48 13.83
CA GLN A 4 -1.14 -14.60 13.81
C GLN A 4 -0.72 -15.54 12.68
N THR A 5 0.27 -15.13 11.89
CA THR A 5 0.87 -15.94 10.84
C THR A 5 2.34 -16.14 11.17
N THR A 6 2.76 -17.39 11.29
CA THR A 6 4.18 -17.75 11.45
C THR A 6 4.81 -17.88 10.08
N LEU A 7 5.95 -17.24 9.87
CA LEU A 7 6.71 -17.26 8.63
C LEU A 7 8.13 -17.75 8.92
N ASN A 8 8.61 -18.74 8.16
CA ASN A 8 10.01 -19.16 8.19
C ASN A 8 10.67 -18.70 6.89
N VAL A 9 11.71 -17.87 6.99
CA VAL A 9 12.39 -17.28 5.84
C VAL A 9 13.86 -17.64 5.90
N ARG A 10 14.38 -18.18 4.79
CA ARG A 10 15.81 -18.36 4.60
C ARG A 10 16.39 -17.09 3.98
N ILE A 11 17.27 -16.42 4.71
CA ILE A 11 18.04 -15.28 4.21
C ILE A 11 19.47 -15.78 3.94
N GLY A 12 20.00 -15.51 2.76
CA GLY A 12 21.32 -16.01 2.35
C GLY A 12 22.14 -14.95 1.60
N GLY A 13 23.44 -15.21 1.48
CA GLY A 13 24.38 -14.31 0.80
C GLY A 13 24.44 -12.92 1.44
N ALA A 14 24.62 -11.89 0.62
CA ALA A 14 24.78 -10.51 1.07
C ALA A 14 23.63 -9.99 1.96
N LEU A 15 22.41 -10.53 1.81
CA LEU A 15 21.29 -10.15 2.68
C LEU A 15 21.45 -10.68 4.10
N SER A 16 22.11 -11.83 4.27
CA SER A 16 22.40 -12.39 5.59
C SER A 16 23.39 -11.50 6.34
N ASP A 17 24.46 -11.08 5.67
CA ASP A 17 25.48 -10.19 6.24
C ASP A 17 24.88 -8.82 6.60
N PHE A 18 23.99 -8.31 5.75
CA PHE A 18 23.28 -7.08 6.01
C PHE A 18 22.36 -7.19 7.24
N VAL A 19 21.59 -8.28 7.36
CA VAL A 19 20.74 -8.53 8.54
C VAL A 19 21.60 -8.66 9.80
N ALA A 20 22.73 -9.39 9.73
CA ALA A 20 23.64 -9.56 10.85
C ALA A 20 24.26 -8.23 11.34
N THR A 21 24.44 -7.26 10.45
CA THR A 21 24.95 -5.91 10.82
C THR A 21 23.86 -5.05 11.47
N ASN A 22 22.59 -5.33 11.19
CA ASN A 22 21.46 -4.54 11.71
C ASN A 22 20.80 -5.17 12.95
N VAL A 23 21.15 -6.41 13.29
CA VAL A 23 20.54 -7.21 14.37
C VAL A 23 21.60 -7.68 15.35
N GLY A 24 21.40 -7.44 16.65
CA GLY A 24 22.33 -7.82 17.72
C GLY A 24 22.65 -6.64 18.65
N ASP A 25 23.61 -6.80 19.54
CA ASP A 25 23.93 -5.82 20.60
C ASP A 25 24.32 -4.43 20.06
N ASP A 26 25.00 -4.40 18.90
CA ASP A 26 25.39 -3.16 18.21
C ASP A 26 24.40 -2.79 17.07
N GLY A 27 23.37 -3.60 16.85
CA GLY A 27 22.38 -3.44 15.80
C GLY A 27 21.20 -2.55 16.23
N SER A 28 20.44 -2.05 15.26
CA SER A 28 19.22 -1.27 15.55
C SER A 28 18.03 -2.14 15.97
N TYR A 29 18.16 -3.46 15.89
CA TYR A 29 17.09 -4.43 16.19
C TYR A 29 17.62 -5.56 17.07
N GLU A 30 16.81 -6.04 18.00
CA GLU A 30 17.20 -7.10 18.93
C GLU A 30 17.20 -8.48 18.25
N ASN A 31 16.30 -8.69 17.28
CA ASN A 31 16.21 -9.95 16.55
C ASN A 31 15.72 -9.77 15.10
N VAL A 32 15.98 -10.78 14.28
CA VAL A 32 15.59 -10.80 12.86
C VAL A 32 14.08 -10.71 12.67
N SER A 33 13.29 -11.32 13.56
CA SER A 33 11.83 -11.30 13.43
C SER A 33 11.25 -9.90 13.63
N GLU A 34 11.85 -9.10 14.52
CA GLU A 34 11.53 -7.68 14.70
C GLU A 34 11.88 -6.89 13.46
N TYR A 35 13.10 -7.08 12.95
CA TYR A 35 13.53 -6.39 11.74
C TYR A 35 12.62 -6.68 10.55
N VAL A 36 12.26 -7.95 10.32
CA VAL A 36 11.32 -8.36 9.26
C VAL A 36 9.93 -7.76 9.48
N ARG A 37 9.42 -7.73 10.73
CA ARG A 37 8.14 -7.10 11.04
C ARG A 37 8.14 -5.60 10.71
N ASP A 38 9.25 -4.92 11.00
CA ASP A 38 9.39 -3.51 10.68
C ASP A 38 9.48 -3.26 9.16
N LEU A 39 10.23 -4.09 8.43
CA LEU A 39 10.29 -4.03 6.97
C LEU A 39 8.90 -4.22 6.34
N ILE A 40 8.11 -5.18 6.81
CA ILE A 40 6.75 -5.41 6.34
C ILE A 40 5.86 -4.20 6.63
N ARG A 41 6.02 -3.56 7.80
CA ARG A 41 5.27 -2.34 8.13
C ARG A 41 5.60 -1.20 7.18
N ARG A 42 6.88 -0.95 6.93
CA ARG A 42 7.33 0.10 5.99
C ARG A 42 6.90 -0.19 4.55
N ASP A 43 6.93 -1.46 4.14
CA ASP A 43 6.42 -1.87 2.83
C ASP A 43 4.92 -1.60 2.69
N LYS A 44 4.12 -1.99 3.70
CA LYS A 44 2.70 -1.70 3.76
C LYS A 44 2.42 -0.20 3.68
N GLU A 45 3.09 0.60 4.52
CA GLU A 45 2.92 2.05 4.55
C GLU A 45 3.25 2.70 3.20
N ARG A 46 4.35 2.27 2.56
CA ARG A 46 4.72 2.74 1.22
C ARG A 46 3.63 2.39 0.20
N ALA A 47 3.18 1.14 0.16
CA ALA A 47 2.15 0.70 -0.78
C ALA A 47 0.82 1.46 -0.59
N GLU A 48 0.41 1.69 0.66
CA GLU A 48 -0.80 2.47 0.98
C GLU A 48 -0.65 3.95 0.58
N ALA A 49 0.52 4.55 0.84
CA ALA A 49 0.80 5.93 0.46
C ALA A 49 0.82 6.11 -1.06
N GLU A 50 1.41 5.18 -1.82
CA GLU A 50 1.43 5.20 -3.28
C GLU A 50 0.01 5.08 -3.86
N GLN A 51 -0.81 4.16 -3.34
CA GLN A 51 -2.20 4.02 -3.77
C GLN A 51 -3.02 5.27 -3.48
N PHE A 52 -2.86 5.86 -2.29
CA PHE A 52 -3.52 7.10 -1.92
C PHE A 52 -3.09 8.26 -2.81
N ALA A 53 -1.78 8.43 -3.03
CA ALA A 53 -1.24 9.48 -3.87
C ALA A 53 -1.75 9.37 -5.31
N ARG A 54 -1.82 8.15 -5.85
CA ARG A 54 -2.37 7.89 -7.18
C ARG A 54 -3.84 8.30 -7.27
N LEU A 55 -4.69 7.85 -6.34
CA LEU A 55 -6.11 8.19 -6.33
C LEU A 55 -6.32 9.71 -6.17
N LYS A 56 -5.55 10.33 -5.27
CA LYS A 56 -5.60 11.79 -5.06
C LYS A 56 -5.25 12.54 -6.34
N ALA A 57 -4.19 12.14 -7.04
CA ALA A 57 -3.78 12.79 -8.29
C ALA A 57 -4.83 12.64 -9.40
N GLU A 58 -5.46 11.46 -9.49
CA GLU A 58 -6.56 11.20 -10.43
C GLU A 58 -7.77 12.10 -10.14
N LEU A 59 -8.21 12.17 -8.88
CA LEU A 59 -9.31 13.04 -8.47
C LEU A 59 -8.98 14.51 -8.68
N GLN A 60 -7.78 14.95 -8.29
CA GLN A 60 -7.35 16.34 -8.49
C GLN A 60 -7.38 16.73 -9.98
N ARG A 61 -6.99 15.82 -10.87
CA ARG A 61 -7.10 16.04 -12.32
C ARG A 61 -8.55 16.16 -12.76
N ALA A 62 -9.42 15.27 -12.29
CA ALA A 62 -10.83 15.28 -12.66
C ALA A 62 -11.56 16.54 -12.15
N PHE A 63 -11.30 16.96 -10.92
CA PHE A 63 -11.91 18.15 -10.32
C PHE A 63 -11.31 19.48 -10.79
N ALA A 64 -10.15 19.45 -11.46
CA ALA A 64 -9.61 20.65 -12.11
C ALA A 64 -10.34 21.01 -13.41
N ALA A 65 -11.22 20.13 -13.91
CA ALA A 65 -12.07 20.44 -15.05
C ALA A 65 -13.07 21.56 -14.70
N PRO A 66 -13.38 22.48 -15.63
CA PRO A 66 -14.41 23.49 -15.42
C PRO A 66 -15.77 22.88 -15.12
N ASP A 67 -16.58 23.54 -14.28
CA ASP A 67 -17.95 23.11 -13.97
C ASP A 67 -18.82 22.94 -15.23
N SER A 68 -18.52 23.67 -16.31
CA SER A 68 -19.21 23.55 -17.61
C SER A 68 -19.05 22.19 -18.28
N ASP A 69 -18.01 21.43 -17.94
CA ASP A 69 -17.77 20.09 -18.48
C ASP A 69 -18.65 19.04 -17.79
N PHE A 70 -19.25 19.37 -16.64
CA PHE A 70 -20.15 18.50 -15.89
C PHE A 70 -21.59 18.66 -16.38
N VAL A 71 -22.24 17.53 -16.65
CA VAL A 71 -23.66 17.50 -17.03
C VAL A 71 -24.50 16.90 -15.90
N PRO A 72 -25.73 17.37 -15.69
CA PRO A 72 -26.66 16.73 -14.76
C PRO A 72 -26.82 15.25 -15.08
N LEU A 73 -26.69 14.41 -14.06
CA LEU A 73 -26.80 12.96 -14.19
C LEU A 73 -27.83 12.44 -13.19
N ASP A 74 -28.82 11.71 -13.72
CA ASP A 74 -29.84 11.03 -12.93
C ASP A 74 -29.48 9.56 -12.71
N ALA A 75 -29.71 9.06 -11.50
CA ALA A 75 -29.39 7.70 -11.11
C ALA A 75 -30.22 6.66 -11.89
N ASP A 76 -31.52 6.94 -12.12
CA ASP A 76 -32.39 6.02 -12.85
C ASP A 76 -31.98 5.92 -14.33
N ALA A 77 -31.57 7.05 -14.93
CA ALA A 77 -31.01 7.09 -16.28
C ALA A 77 -29.72 6.25 -16.42
N VAL A 78 -28.83 6.27 -15.41
CA VAL A 78 -27.59 5.47 -15.39
C VAL A 78 -27.90 3.97 -15.28
N ILE A 79 -28.77 3.58 -14.35
CA ILE A 79 -29.17 2.18 -14.14
C ILE A 79 -29.86 1.63 -15.39
N GLY A 80 -30.74 2.43 -16.01
CA GLY A 80 -31.40 2.09 -17.26
C GLY A 80 -30.43 1.85 -18.40
N ARG A 81 -29.35 2.63 -18.51
CA ARG A 81 -28.30 2.43 -19.52
C ARG A 81 -27.49 1.14 -19.26
N ALA A 82 -27.11 0.87 -18.02
CA ALA A 82 -26.32 -0.31 -17.67
C ALA A 82 -27.05 -1.64 -17.96
N ARG A 83 -28.39 -1.64 -17.90
CA ARG A 83 -29.23 -2.81 -18.22
C ARG A 83 -29.45 -3.05 -19.72
N ARG A 84 -29.13 -2.08 -20.57
CA ARG A 84 -29.26 -2.16 -22.04
C ARG A 84 -27.97 -2.57 -22.76
N ASN A 85 -26.85 -2.56 -22.04
CA ASN A 85 -25.55 -3.11 -22.48
C ASN A 85 -25.37 -4.52 -21.92
#